data_AF-A0ABC9W3Q1-F1
#
_entry.id   AF-A0ABC9W3Q1-F1
#
_cell.length_a   1.000
_cell.length_b   1.000
_cell.length_c   1.000
_cell.angle_alpha   90.00
_cell.angle_beta   90.00
_cell.angle_gamma   90.00
#
_symmetry.space_group_name_H-M   'P 1'
#
loop_
_entity.id
_entity.type
_entity.pdbx_description
1 polymer ?
#
loop_
_entity_poly.entity_id
_entity_poly.type
_entity_poly.pdbx_seq_one_letter_code
_entity_poly.pdbx_strand_id
1 'polypeptide(L)'
;MNKELLDKLKCRKEVYRGWKQGQVAWEEYREIVRAARDKVRKAKALIELNLARDVKDNKKSFYRYVSDKKRMRENVDPLWNVMGDLVILDMEKAEVLNKFFASVFTSKGSSHTAQVIEGKGRD
;
A
#
# COMPACT_ATOMS: atom_id res chain seq x y z
N MET A 1 -14.10 15.20 -7.37
CA MET A 1 -14.40 14.85 -5.96
C MET A 1 -15.37 15.89 -5.43
N ASN A 2 -16.50 15.51 -4.83
CA ASN A 2 -17.53 16.46 -4.37
C ASN A 2 -16.99 17.30 -3.18
N LYS A 3 -17.27 18.61 -3.17
CA LYS A 3 -16.93 19.55 -2.10
C LYS A 3 -17.46 19.08 -0.73
N GLU A 4 -18.67 18.55 -0.70
CA GLU A 4 -19.29 18.01 0.51
C GLU A 4 -18.48 16.86 1.15
N LEU A 5 -17.86 16.02 0.30
CA LEU A 5 -17.03 14.90 0.73
C LEU A 5 -15.71 15.38 1.34
N LEU A 6 -15.12 16.43 0.75
CA LEU A 6 -13.92 17.07 1.27
C LEU A 6 -14.18 17.71 2.62
N ASP A 7 -15.31 18.41 2.77
CA ASP A 7 -15.68 19.06 4.03
C ASP A 7 -15.89 18.03 5.15
N LYS A 8 -16.45 16.86 4.84
CA LYS A 8 -16.54 15.76 5.82
C LYS A 8 -15.21 15.14 6.21
N LEU A 9 -14.27 15.06 5.28
CA LEU A 9 -12.91 14.60 5.59
C LEU A 9 -12.18 15.60 6.49
N LYS A 10 -12.41 16.91 6.31
CA LYS A 10 -11.90 17.96 7.20
C LYS A 10 -12.53 17.86 8.59
N CYS A 11 -13.86 17.79 8.66
CA CYS A 11 -14.59 17.63 9.92
C CYS A 11 -14.10 16.40 10.70
N ARG A 12 -13.88 15.25 10.03
CA ARG A 12 -13.30 14.06 10.66
C ARG A 12 -11.92 14.33 11.31
N LYS A 13 -11.07 15.15 10.68
CA LYS A 13 -9.74 15.51 11.25
C LYS A 13 -9.86 16.43 12.46
N GLU A 14 -10.79 17.38 12.41
CA GLU A 14 -11.04 18.32 13.50
C GLU A 14 -11.61 17.61 14.74
N VAL A 15 -12.59 16.73 14.53
CA VAL A 15 -13.22 15.96 15.61
C VAL A 15 -12.22 14.96 16.21
N TYR A 16 -11.32 14.39 15.41
CA TYR A 16 -10.21 13.59 15.94
C TYR A 16 -9.27 14.39 16.85
N ARG A 17 -8.93 15.64 16.47
CA ARG A 17 -8.13 16.53 17.33
C ARG A 17 -8.85 16.85 18.63
N GLY A 18 -10.13 17.22 18.55
CA GLY A 18 -10.94 17.53 19.73
C GLY A 18 -11.07 16.33 20.67
N TRP A 19 -11.32 15.13 20.15
CA TRP A 19 -11.36 13.90 20.95
C TRP A 19 -10.01 13.61 21.61
N LYS A 20 -8.90 13.74 20.87
CA LYS A 20 -7.55 13.54 21.40
C LYS A 20 -7.18 14.54 22.50
N GLN A 21 -7.80 15.73 22.49
CA GLN A 21 -7.63 16.77 23.50
C GLN A 21 -8.65 16.68 24.65
N GLY A 22 -9.54 15.67 24.65
CA GLY A 22 -10.58 15.50 25.67
C GLY A 22 -11.76 16.48 25.54
N GLN A 23 -11.84 17.24 24.45
CA GLN A 23 -12.89 18.23 24.21
C GLN A 23 -14.17 17.63 23.60
N VAL A 24 -14.07 16.43 23.04
CA VAL A 24 -15.17 15.75 22.33
C VAL A 24 -15.37 14.37 22.95
N ALA A 25 -16.62 14.04 23.25
CA ALA A 25 -16.98 12.72 23.77
C ALA A 25 -16.68 11.62 22.74
N TRP A 26 -16.33 10.43 23.22
CA TRP A 26 -16.00 9.30 22.34
C TRP A 26 -17.16 8.93 21.42
N GLU A 27 -18.39 8.98 21.93
CA GLU A 27 -19.62 8.66 21.22
C GLU A 27 -19.84 9.61 20.03
N GLU A 28 -19.67 10.91 20.24
CA GLU A 28 -19.79 11.93 19.20
C GLU A 28 -18.73 11.74 18.11
N TYR A 29 -17.49 11.51 18.51
CA TYR A 29 -16.41 11.19 17.57
C TYR A 29 -16.74 9.96 16.73
N ARG A 30 -17.21 8.89 17.37
CA ARG A 30 -17.52 7.61 16.71
C ARG A 30 -18.61 7.76 15.66
N GLU A 31 -19.69 8.48 15.97
CA GLU A 31 -20.80 8.67 15.04
C GLU A 31 -20.40 9.54 13.84
N ILE A 32 -19.62 10.60 14.06
CA ILE A 32 -19.11 11.46 12.98
C ILE A 32 -18.19 10.66 12.05
N VAL A 33 -17.29 9.84 12.60
CA VAL A 33 -16.39 9.00 11.81
C VAL A 33 -17.16 7.97 10.99
N ARG A 34 -18.17 7.31 11.57
CA ARG A 34 -19.04 6.35 10.88
C ARG A 34 -19.77 7.01 9.72
N ALA A 35 -20.43 8.15 9.96
CA ALA A 35 -21.16 8.88 8.94
C ALA A 35 -20.25 9.36 7.79
N ALA A 36 -19.04 9.83 8.11
CA ALA A 36 -18.07 10.21 7.09
C ALA A 36 -17.62 9.00 6.25
N ARG A 37 -17.33 7.87 6.90
CA ARG A 37 -16.93 6.62 6.22
C ARG A 37 -18.01 6.13 5.27
N ASP A 38 -19.27 6.16 5.69
CA ASP A 38 -20.38 5.69 4.86
C ASP A 38 -20.63 6.58 3.65
N LYS A 39 -20.50 7.91 3.80
CA LYS A 39 -20.57 8.80 2.64
C LYS A 39 -19.43 8.57 1.64
N VAL A 40 -18.21 8.34 2.12
CA VAL A 40 -17.07 7.97 1.26
C VAL A 40 -17.34 6.66 0.51
N ARG A 41 -17.86 5.64 1.20
CA ARG A 41 -18.23 4.36 0.58
C ARG A 41 -19.30 4.52 -0.50
N LYS A 42 -20.38 5.24 -0.21
CA LYS A 42 -21.48 5.48 -1.15
C LYS A 42 -21.01 6.22 -2.40
N ALA A 43 -20.22 7.28 -2.22
CA ALA A 43 -19.67 8.03 -3.34
C ALA A 43 -18.68 7.20 -4.18
N LYS A 44 -17.86 6.36 -3.53
CA LYS A 44 -16.98 5.43 -4.23
C LYS A 44 -17.78 4.43 -5.08
N ALA A 45 -18.78 3.79 -4.48
CA ALA A 45 -19.65 2.84 -5.18
C ALA A 45 -20.37 3.48 -6.37
N LEU A 46 -20.82 4.73 -6.24
CA LEU A 46 -21.44 5.47 -7.34
C LEU A 46 -20.47 5.70 -8.50
N ILE A 47 -19.23 6.09 -8.22
CA ILE A 47 -18.19 6.27 -9.25
C ILE A 47 -17.88 4.95 -9.95
N GLU A 48 -17.71 3.87 -9.19
CA GLU A 48 -17.43 2.53 -9.73
C GLU A 48 -18.58 2.02 -10.60
N LEU A 49 -19.82 2.24 -10.17
CA LEU A 49 -21.02 1.90 -10.92
C LEU A 49 -21.10 2.67 -12.25
N ASN A 50 -20.82 3.98 -12.25
CA ASN A 50 -20.81 4.78 -13.48
C ASN A 50 -19.69 4.30 -14.43
N LEU A 51 -18.49 4.04 -13.91
CA LEU A 51 -17.39 3.50 -14.72
C LEU A 51 -17.71 2.14 -15.34
N ALA A 52 -18.43 1.27 -14.61
CA ALA A 52 -18.85 -0.03 -15.12
C ALA A 52 -19.92 0.08 -16.19
N ARG A 53 -20.89 1.01 -16.03
CA ARG A 53 -21.93 1.29 -17.03
C ARG A 53 -21.33 1.84 -18.32
N ASP A 54 -20.41 2.79 -18.20
CA ASP A 54 -19.82 3.51 -19.33
C ASP A 54 -18.62 2.75 -19.94
N VAL A 55 -18.40 1.49 -19.56
CA VAL A 55 -17.21 0.74 -20.01
C VAL A 55 -17.20 0.55 -21.51
N LYS A 56 -18.38 0.44 -22.16
CA LYS A 56 -18.47 0.25 -23.61
C LYS A 56 -18.01 1.51 -24.36
N ASP A 57 -18.41 2.68 -23.86
CA ASP A 57 -18.20 3.97 -24.51
C ASP A 57 -16.87 4.62 -24.09
N ASN A 58 -16.40 4.37 -22.86
CA ASN A 58 -15.19 4.95 -22.28
C ASN A 58 -14.31 3.93 -21.54
N LYS A 59 -13.89 2.90 -22.28
CA LYS A 59 -12.95 1.85 -21.79
C LYS A 59 -11.72 2.42 -21.09
N LYS A 60 -11.15 3.51 -21.61
CA LYS A 60 -9.93 4.14 -21.09
C LYS A 60 -10.11 4.59 -19.64
N SER A 61 -11.26 5.16 -19.28
CA SER A 61 -11.53 5.63 -17.92
C SER A 61 -11.60 4.48 -16.92
N PHE A 62 -12.24 3.36 -17.31
CA PHE A 62 -12.37 2.17 -16.50
C PHE A 62 -11.01 1.52 -16.23
N TYR A 63 -10.23 1.25 -17.28
CA TYR A 63 -8.91 0.64 -17.12
C TYR A 63 -7.92 1.53 -16.37
N ARG A 64 -7.99 2.86 -16.55
CA ARG A 64 -7.21 3.81 -15.74
C ARG A 64 -7.57 3.71 -14.25
N TYR A 65 -8.86 3.66 -13.93
CA TYR A 65 -9.28 3.46 -12.53
C TYR A 65 -8.74 2.16 -11.96
N VAL A 66 -8.82 1.05 -12.71
CA VAL A 66 -8.30 -0.25 -12.29
C VAL A 66 -6.77 -0.21 -12.09
N SER A 67 -6.02 0.40 -13.02
CA SER A 67 -4.56 0.52 -12.88
C SER A 67 -4.17 1.40 -11.70
N ASP A 68 -4.88 2.51 -11.47
CA ASP A 68 -4.64 3.41 -10.34
C ASP A 68 -4.92 2.72 -8.99
N LYS A 69 -5.89 1.80 -8.94
CA LYS A 69 -6.18 0.97 -7.76
C LYS A 69 -5.23 -0.21 -7.62
N LYS A 70 -4.69 -0.73 -8.72
CA LYS A 70 -3.72 -1.82 -8.71
C LYS A 70 -2.33 -1.36 -8.28
N ARG A 71 -1.94 -0.10 -8.57
CA ARG A 71 -0.65 0.44 -8.10
C ARG A 71 -0.54 0.29 -6.58
N MET A 72 0.28 -0.67 -6.15
CA MET A 72 0.87 -0.61 -4.82
C MET A 72 1.75 0.64 -4.76
N ARG A 73 1.95 1.17 -3.55
CA ARG A 73 3.09 2.04 -3.29
C ARG A 73 4.33 1.14 -3.45
N GLU A 74 4.83 1.04 -4.67
CA GLU A 74 5.89 0.09 -5.05
C GLU A 74 7.25 0.47 -4.47
N ASN A 75 7.36 1.60 -3.78
CA ASN A 75 8.60 2.03 -3.19
C ASN A 75 8.69 1.53 -1.76
N VAL A 76 9.75 0.76 -1.50
CA VAL A 76 10.23 0.51 -0.15
C VAL A 76 10.58 1.87 0.46
N ASP A 77 10.09 2.13 1.67
CA ASP A 77 10.47 3.31 2.43
C ASP A 77 12.00 3.35 2.62
N PRO A 78 12.60 4.53 2.88
CA PRO A 78 14.03 4.61 3.11
C PRO A 78 14.51 3.59 4.14
N LEU A 79 15.61 2.89 3.82
CA LEU A 79 16.18 1.84 4.66
C LEU A 79 17.44 2.35 5.36
N TRP A 80 17.76 1.80 6.52
CA TRP A 80 19.07 2.01 7.13
C TRP A 80 20.02 0.91 6.65
N ASN A 81 21.20 1.31 6.16
CA ASN A 81 22.24 0.35 5.83
C ASN A 81 22.99 -0.09 7.11
N VAL A 82 23.89 -1.06 6.95
CA VAL A 82 24.74 -1.57 8.05
C VAL A 82 25.70 -0.50 8.59
N MET A 83 26.04 0.51 7.77
CA MET A 83 26.90 1.64 8.16
C MET A 83 26.15 2.74 8.91
N GLY A 84 24.82 2.63 9.07
CA GLY A 84 24.00 3.64 9.73
C GLY A 84 23.57 4.80 8.84
N ASP A 85 23.71 4.71 7.52
CA ASP A 85 23.22 5.72 6.57
C ASP A 85 21.81 5.43 6.08
N LEU A 86 21.05 6.49 5.79
CA LEU A 86 19.71 6.41 5.22
C LEU A 86 19.77 6.23 3.71
N VAL A 87 19.24 5.12 3.24
CA VAL A 87 19.23 4.69 1.84
C VAL A 87 17.90 5.01 1.19
N ILE A 88 17.92 5.91 0.20
CA ILE A 88 16.73 6.40 -0.50
C ILE A 88 16.66 5.87 -1.94
N LEU A 89 17.81 5.57 -2.55
CA LEU A 89 17.90 5.06 -3.92
C LEU A 89 17.53 3.56 -3.97
N ASP A 90 16.71 3.18 -4.94
CA ASP A 90 16.16 1.82 -4.99
C ASP A 90 17.21 0.74 -5.26
N MET A 91 18.27 1.06 -6.01
CA MET A 91 19.40 0.16 -6.23
C MET A 91 20.13 -0.17 -4.93
N GLU A 92 20.41 0.85 -4.11
CA GLU A 92 21.07 0.68 -2.82
C GLU A 92 20.16 -0.06 -1.83
N LYS A 93 18.84 0.19 -1.84
CA LYS A 93 17.88 -0.57 -1.02
C LYS A 93 17.90 -2.06 -1.38
N ALA A 94 17.97 -2.39 -2.67
CA ALA A 94 18.05 -3.77 -3.14
C ALA A 94 19.32 -4.45 -2.62
N GLU A 95 20.46 -3.76 -2.62
CA GLU A 95 21.71 -4.28 -2.07
C GLU A 95 21.63 -4.52 -0.56
N VAL A 96 21.07 -3.58 0.20
CA VAL A 96 20.90 -3.73 1.66
C VAL A 96 20.02 -4.96 1.97
N LEU A 97 18.90 -5.10 1.26
CA LEU A 97 18.00 -6.24 1.42
C LEU A 97 18.67 -7.56 1.02
N ASN A 98 19.43 -7.58 -0.08
CA ASN A 98 20.14 -8.78 -0.54
C ASN A 98 21.22 -9.22 0.47
N LYS A 99 21.97 -8.28 1.04
CA LYS A 99 22.96 -8.55 2.10
C LYS A 99 22.31 -9.14 3.35
N PHE A 100 21.18 -8.56 3.79
CA PHE A 100 20.41 -9.08 4.91
C PHE A 100 19.83 -10.47 4.62
N PHE A 101 19.33 -10.69 3.42
CA PHE A 101 18.82 -12.00 3.01
C PHE A 101 19.93 -13.05 3.03
N ALA A 102 21.11 -12.75 2.48
CA ALA A 102 22.24 -13.68 2.50
C ALA A 102 22.69 -14.05 3.94
N SER A 103 22.66 -13.10 4.88
CA SER A 103 23.09 -13.35 6.27
C SER A 103 22.15 -14.27 7.04
N VAL A 104 20.85 -14.30 6.74
CA VAL A 104 19.93 -15.24 7.39
C VAL A 104 20.10 -16.69 6.92
N PHE A 105 20.71 -16.89 5.75
CA PHE A 105 21.03 -18.23 5.22
C PHE A 105 22.44 -18.72 5.55
N THR A 106 23.23 -17.96 6.33
CA THR A 106 24.52 -18.46 6.85
C THR A 106 24.32 -19.34 8.09
N SER A 107 23.66 -20.49 7.90
CA SER A 107 23.69 -21.58 8.88
C SER A 107 25.01 -22.37 8.72
N LYS A 108 25.79 -22.48 9.79
CA LYS A 108 26.76 -23.58 9.93
C LYS A 108 25.98 -24.86 10.26
N GLY A 109 25.43 -25.50 9.24
CA GLY A 109 24.68 -26.75 9.39
C GLY A 109 24.81 -27.60 8.14
N SER A 110 25.70 -28.60 8.22
CA SER A 110 25.87 -29.75 7.32
C SER A 110 25.97 -29.44 5.82
N SER A 111 27.15 -29.71 5.25
CA SER A 111 27.41 -29.77 3.82
C SER A 111 26.52 -30.81 3.13
N HIS A 112 25.28 -30.46 2.83
CA HIS A 112 24.51 -31.15 1.80
C HIS A 112 24.72 -30.39 0.49
N THR A 113 25.88 -30.67 -0.12
CA THR A 113 26.16 -30.36 -1.51
C THR A 113 25.10 -31.05 -2.37
N ALA A 114 24.14 -30.28 -2.88
CA ALA A 114 23.27 -30.75 -3.95
C ALA A 114 24.15 -30.89 -5.21
N GLN A 115 24.51 -32.12 -5.56
CA GLN A 115 25.21 -32.40 -6.80
C GLN A 115 24.26 -32.07 -7.96
N VAL A 116 24.69 -31.14 -8.81
CA VAL A 116 24.11 -30.96 -10.15
C VAL A 116 24.51 -32.20 -10.94
N ILE A 117 23.55 -33.08 -11.22
CA ILE A 117 23.75 -34.17 -12.18
C ILE A 117 23.81 -33.51 -13.57
N GLU A 118 25.01 -33.41 -14.13
CA GLU A 118 25.19 -33.10 -15.55
C GLU A 118 24.47 -34.17 -16.38
N GLY A 119 23.49 -33.72 -17.16
CA GLY A 119 22.79 -34.54 -18.13
C GLY A 119 23.75 -35.00 -19.21
N LYS A 120 24.14 -36.27 -19.16
CA LYS A 120 24.93 -36.94 -20.20
C LYS A 120 24.12 -36.95 -21.51
N GLY A 121 24.54 -36.13 -22.48
CA GLY A 121 24.05 -36.18 -23.85
C GLY A 121 24.29 -37.57 -24.43
N ARG A 122 23.27 -38.12 -25.09
CA ARG A 122 23.36 -39.36 -25.87
C ARG A 122 23.69 -38.98 -27.32
N ASP A 123 24.80 -39.57 -27.77
CA ASP A 123 25.29 -39.88 -29.11
C ASP A 123 24.93 -38.96 -30.29
#